data_AF-A0A370KX87-F1
#
_entry.id   AF-A0A370KX87-F1
#
_cell.length_a   1.000
_cell.length_b   1.000
_cell.length_c   1.000
_cell.angle_alpha   90.00
_cell.angle_beta   90.00
_cell.angle_gamma   90.00
#
_symmetry.space_group_name_H-M   'P 1'
#
loop_
_entity.id
_entity.type
_entity.pdbx_description
1 polymer ?
#
loop_
_entity_poly.entity_id
_entity_poly.type
_entity_poly.pdbx_seq_one_letter_code
_entity_poly.pdbx_strand_id
1 'polypeptide(L)'
;MQRDRDFGSYQDLEARYEARPGYWVTPQGDWGDGRIDLIEIPTTNEAFDNVVACWTPNKPLPSGQAAEFRYRITAVSTTWHLHSYAQAQQSFNGSDVEDGVTDGNGTKRFIVDFAGGDLAYYQSEPDRVELVATTTSGSIVSKILTFNSPLKGVRVIIDATLPDGQSAELRIFLKSRKRTLSETWTATWSVPAGDSLVQPPKK
;
A
#
# COMPACT_ATOMS: atom_id res chain seq x y z
N MET A 1 1.79 -6.50 6.69
CA MET A 1 1.32 -7.89 6.86
C MET A 1 2.03 -8.77 5.84
N GLN A 2 2.44 -9.98 6.21
CA GLN A 2 2.98 -10.96 5.27
C GLN A 2 1.82 -11.65 4.53
N ARG A 3 1.43 -11.09 3.37
CA ARG A 3 0.31 -11.59 2.55
C ARG A 3 0.74 -12.64 1.54
N ASP A 4 1.86 -12.39 0.85
CA ASP A 4 2.46 -13.37 -0.04
C ASP A 4 3.18 -14.46 0.77
N ARG A 5 3.00 -15.69 0.29
CA ARG A 5 3.40 -16.94 0.93
C ARG A 5 4.04 -17.92 -0.07
N ASP A 6 4.20 -17.52 -1.33
CA ASP A 6 4.86 -18.36 -2.30
C ASP A 6 6.37 -18.31 -2.10
N PHE A 7 7.00 -19.47 -1.87
CA PHE A 7 8.46 -19.58 -1.81
C PHE A 7 9.11 -19.03 -3.09
N GLY A 8 8.41 -19.16 -4.23
CA GLY A 8 8.75 -18.56 -5.52
C GLY A 8 9.26 -17.12 -5.43
N SER A 9 8.61 -16.29 -4.61
CA SER A 9 8.91 -14.87 -4.46
C SER A 9 10.15 -14.56 -3.62
N TYR A 10 10.62 -15.50 -2.79
CA TYR A 10 11.67 -15.26 -1.79
C TYR A 10 12.95 -16.04 -2.06
N GLN A 11 12.85 -17.31 -2.51
CA GLN A 11 13.99 -18.19 -2.84
C GLN A 11 15.03 -18.43 -1.73
N ASP A 12 14.74 -18.03 -0.49
CA ASP A 12 15.66 -18.20 0.63
C ASP A 12 15.35 -19.47 1.43
N LEU A 13 16.25 -20.45 1.33
CA LEU A 13 16.11 -21.76 1.96
C LEU A 13 16.31 -21.72 3.49
N GLU A 14 16.99 -20.71 4.01
CA GLU A 14 17.33 -20.58 5.43
C GLU A 14 16.36 -19.66 6.16
N ALA A 15 16.15 -18.45 5.64
CA ALA A 15 15.38 -17.41 6.32
C ALA A 15 13.84 -17.61 6.23
N ARG A 16 13.38 -18.40 5.24
CA ARG A 16 11.99 -18.83 5.05
C ARG A 16 10.97 -17.69 5.21
N TYR A 17 11.21 -16.59 4.50
CA TYR A 17 10.42 -15.35 4.59
C TYR A 17 8.92 -15.58 4.37
N GLU A 18 8.56 -16.45 3.45
CA GLU A 18 7.18 -16.81 3.11
C GLU A 18 6.42 -17.40 4.31
N ALA A 19 7.12 -18.01 5.26
CA ALA A 19 6.54 -18.65 6.43
C ALA A 19 6.37 -17.69 7.63
N ARG A 20 6.93 -16.48 7.58
CA ARG A 20 6.92 -15.54 8.72
C ARG A 20 5.51 -15.03 9.04
N PRO A 21 5.04 -15.05 10.29
CA PRO A 21 3.67 -14.69 10.60
C PRO A 21 3.39 -13.21 10.34
N GLY A 22 2.14 -12.88 9.99
CA GLY A 22 1.60 -11.56 10.23
C GLY A 22 1.11 -11.46 11.68
N TYR A 23 1.13 -10.26 12.25
CA TYR A 23 0.57 -10.01 13.59
C TYR A 23 -0.59 -9.02 13.50
N TRP A 24 -1.74 -9.42 14.02
CA TRP A 24 -2.95 -8.60 14.06
C TRP A 24 -3.28 -8.20 15.49
N VAL A 25 -3.30 -6.90 15.77
CA VAL A 25 -3.66 -6.35 17.08
C VAL A 25 -5.14 -6.02 17.09
N THR A 26 -5.88 -6.60 18.04
CA THR A 26 -7.28 -6.25 18.31
C THR A 26 -7.37 -5.53 19.65
N PRO A 27 -7.62 -4.21 19.66
CA PRO A 27 -7.88 -3.46 20.89
C PRO A 27 -9.06 -4.05 21.66
N GLN A 28 -8.97 -4.03 22.99
CA GLN A 28 -10.04 -4.44 23.88
C GLN A 28 -10.46 -3.26 24.77
N GLY A 29 -11.70 -2.84 24.60
CA GLY A 29 -12.21 -1.61 25.20
C GLY A 29 -11.93 -0.40 24.31
N ASP A 30 -12.14 0.78 24.88
CA ASP A 30 -11.98 2.04 24.20
C ASP A 30 -10.60 2.63 24.52
N TRP A 31 -9.77 2.81 23.48
CA TRP A 31 -8.47 3.47 23.60
C TRP A 31 -8.58 4.99 23.43
N GLY A 32 -9.75 5.49 23.07
CA GLY A 32 -10.01 6.89 22.75
C GLY A 32 -9.43 7.32 21.40
N ASP A 33 -9.53 8.61 21.14
CA ASP A 33 -9.05 9.21 19.90
C ASP A 33 -7.53 9.11 19.79
N GLY A 34 -7.07 8.68 18.61
CA GLY A 34 -5.67 8.58 18.28
C GLY A 34 -5.47 8.31 16.80
N ARG A 35 -4.31 7.78 16.48
CA ARG A 35 -3.94 7.38 15.12
C ARG A 35 -3.06 6.15 15.17
N ILE A 36 -2.99 5.45 14.03
CA ILE A 36 -1.97 4.43 13.80
C ILE A 36 -0.81 5.11 13.08
N ASP A 37 0.36 5.09 13.69
CA ASP A 37 1.60 5.57 13.09
C ASP A 37 2.33 4.39 12.44
N LEU A 38 2.74 4.55 11.19
CA LEU A 38 3.68 3.68 10.48
C LEU A 38 4.99 4.44 10.36
N ILE A 39 6.08 3.87 10.89
CA ILE A 39 7.41 4.45 10.84
C ILE A 39 8.29 3.54 9.99
N GLU A 40 8.79 4.09 8.90
CA GLU A 40 9.69 3.42 7.97
C GLU A 40 11.08 4.04 8.10
N ILE A 41 12.06 3.23 8.49
CA ILE A 41 13.45 3.66 8.69
C ILE A 41 14.25 3.21 7.46
N PRO A 42 15.00 4.09 6.78
CA PRO A 42 15.86 3.68 5.70
C PRO A 42 16.92 2.68 6.19
N THR A 43 17.03 1.54 5.51
CA THR A 43 18.09 0.55 5.75
C THR A 43 18.56 -0.04 4.43
N THR A 44 19.82 -0.47 4.40
CA THR A 44 20.40 -1.25 3.29
C THR A 44 20.73 -2.67 3.72
N ASN A 45 20.33 -3.08 4.93
CA ASN A 45 20.63 -4.38 5.52
C ASN A 45 19.38 -4.94 6.21
N GLU A 46 18.99 -6.16 5.83
CA GLU A 46 17.84 -6.89 6.36
C GLU A 46 17.96 -7.26 7.84
N ALA A 47 19.19 -7.28 8.38
CA ALA A 47 19.42 -7.60 9.79
C ALA A 47 18.87 -6.52 10.74
N PHE A 48 18.55 -5.33 10.23
CA PHE A 48 17.98 -4.25 11.01
C PHE A 48 16.49 -4.10 10.73
N ASP A 49 15.67 -4.34 11.75
CA ASP A 49 14.24 -4.05 11.69
C ASP A 49 14.01 -2.57 11.39
N ASN A 50 13.20 -2.30 10.38
CA ASN A 50 13.06 -0.96 9.83
C ASN A 50 11.60 -0.51 9.65
N VAL A 51 10.65 -1.30 10.17
CA VAL A 51 9.22 -1.01 10.13
C VAL A 51 8.63 -1.09 11.54
N VAL A 52 8.00 -0.01 11.99
CA VAL A 52 7.27 0.03 13.25
C VAL A 52 5.83 0.47 12.99
N ALA A 53 4.87 -0.24 13.61
CA ALA A 53 3.46 0.15 13.61
C ALA A 53 2.98 0.27 15.06
N CYS A 54 2.45 1.44 15.44
CA CYS A 54 1.95 1.67 16.80
C CYS A 54 0.68 2.52 16.78
N TRP A 55 -0.11 2.41 17.85
CA TRP A 55 -1.19 3.35 18.12
C TRP A 55 -0.66 4.48 19.00
N THR A 56 -0.97 5.72 18.61
CA THR A 56 -0.59 6.93 19.35
C THR A 56 -1.84 7.71 19.72
N PRO A 57 -2.09 7.99 21.02
CA PRO A 57 -3.23 8.80 21.43
C PRO A 57 -3.08 10.24 20.92
N ASN A 58 -4.19 10.89 20.59
CA ASN A 58 -4.18 12.28 20.13
C ASN A 58 -3.78 13.27 21.24
N LYS A 59 -4.03 12.89 22.50
CA LYS A 59 -3.59 13.65 23.67
C LYS A 59 -2.52 12.83 24.41
N PRO A 60 -1.37 13.41 24.76
CA PRO A 60 -0.37 12.74 25.57
C PRO A 60 -0.98 12.21 26.87
N LEU A 61 -0.53 11.02 27.30
CA LEU A 61 -0.96 10.45 28.57
C LEU A 61 -0.48 11.33 29.73
N PRO A 62 -1.30 11.55 30.78
CA PRO A 62 -0.89 12.37 31.92
C PRO A 62 0.31 11.76 32.65
N SER A 63 1.31 12.60 32.95
CA SER A 63 2.47 12.17 33.73
C SER A 63 2.06 11.72 35.13
N GLY A 64 2.64 10.61 35.59
CA GLY A 64 2.37 10.06 36.93
C GLY A 64 1.00 9.39 37.10
N GLN A 65 0.20 9.26 36.04
CA GLN A 65 -1.08 8.54 36.06
C GLN A 65 -0.96 7.21 35.32
N ALA A 66 -1.62 6.18 35.86
CA ALA A 66 -1.69 4.90 35.18
C ALA A 66 -2.58 5.00 33.94
N ALA A 67 -2.12 4.41 32.83
CA ALA A 67 -2.93 4.17 31.64
C ALA A 67 -3.02 2.66 31.42
N GLU A 68 -4.21 2.18 31.07
CA GLU A 68 -4.45 0.76 30.82
C GLU A 68 -4.84 0.53 29.36
N PHE A 69 -4.10 -0.33 28.67
CA PHE A 69 -4.40 -0.77 27.32
C PHE A 69 -4.52 -2.29 27.30
N ARG A 70 -5.72 -2.79 27.06
CA ARG A 70 -5.96 -4.21 26.84
C ARG A 70 -6.04 -4.48 25.35
N TYR A 71 -5.39 -5.54 24.90
CA TYR A 71 -5.41 -5.97 23.49
C TYR A 71 -5.10 -7.46 23.37
N ARG A 72 -5.42 -8.01 22.20
CA ARG A 72 -4.98 -9.33 21.76
C ARG A 72 -4.07 -9.18 20.55
N ILE A 73 -2.94 -9.85 20.54
CA ILE A 73 -2.13 -10.07 19.34
C ILE A 73 -2.44 -11.47 18.81
N THR A 74 -2.80 -11.57 17.53
CA THR A 74 -3.02 -12.85 16.85
C THR A 74 -1.97 -13.02 15.77
N ALA A 75 -1.20 -14.10 15.84
CA ALA A 75 -0.34 -14.53 14.74
C ALA A 75 -1.21 -15.14 13.63
N VAL A 76 -1.06 -14.67 12.39
CA VAL A 76 -1.85 -15.11 11.25
C VAL A 76 -0.95 -15.47 10.07
N SER A 77 -1.29 -16.55 9.39
CA SER A 77 -0.68 -16.94 8.11
C SER A 77 -1.42 -16.37 6.90
N THR A 78 -2.62 -15.80 7.11
CA THR A 78 -3.43 -15.20 6.06
C THR A 78 -4.29 -14.07 6.60
N THR A 79 -4.65 -13.13 5.73
CA THR A 79 -5.52 -11.99 6.05
C THR A 79 -6.97 -12.18 5.61
N TRP A 80 -7.30 -13.27 4.90
CA TRP A 80 -8.64 -13.48 4.30
C TRP A 80 -9.81 -13.41 5.28
N HIS A 81 -9.58 -13.78 6.54
CA HIS A 81 -10.62 -13.82 7.57
C HIS A 81 -10.71 -12.53 8.41
N LEU A 82 -9.84 -11.55 8.17
CA LEU A 82 -9.80 -10.32 8.97
C LEU A 82 -10.95 -9.36 8.63
N HIS A 83 -11.44 -9.39 7.39
CA HIS A 83 -12.61 -8.62 6.95
C HIS A 83 -13.19 -9.21 5.66
N SER A 84 -14.43 -8.84 5.33
CA SER A 84 -15.16 -9.37 4.16
C SER A 84 -14.83 -8.69 2.83
N TYR A 85 -14.19 -7.51 2.84
CA TYR A 85 -13.79 -6.83 1.61
C TYR A 85 -12.70 -7.58 0.86
N ALA A 86 -12.64 -7.39 -0.47
CA ALA A 86 -11.51 -7.79 -1.27
C ALA A 86 -10.21 -7.12 -0.77
N GLN A 87 -9.09 -7.83 -0.90
CA GLN A 87 -7.79 -7.43 -0.36
C GLN A 87 -6.78 -7.29 -1.50
N ALA A 88 -5.91 -6.29 -1.41
CA ALA A 88 -4.75 -6.19 -2.27
C ALA A 88 -3.80 -7.36 -2.01
N GLN A 89 -3.55 -8.17 -3.04
CA GLN A 89 -2.73 -9.38 -2.95
C GLN A 89 -1.26 -9.09 -3.26
N GLN A 90 -1.04 -8.30 -4.30
CA GLN A 90 0.28 -7.91 -4.77
C GLN A 90 0.20 -6.49 -5.32
N SER A 91 1.31 -5.78 -5.17
CA SER A 91 1.46 -4.40 -5.60
C SER A 91 2.84 -4.24 -6.20
N PHE A 92 2.89 -3.75 -7.41
CA PHE A 92 4.12 -3.39 -8.11
C PHE A 92 4.10 -1.91 -8.39
N ASN A 93 5.27 -1.29 -8.35
CA ASN A 93 5.44 0.04 -8.89
C ASN A 93 6.75 0.10 -9.66
N GLY A 94 6.76 0.92 -10.70
CA GLY A 94 7.92 1.14 -11.53
C GLY A 94 7.82 2.53 -12.16
N SER A 95 8.96 3.17 -12.31
CA SER A 95 9.06 4.35 -13.16
C SER A 95 9.13 3.86 -14.61
N ASP A 96 8.31 4.42 -15.50
CA ASP A 96 8.54 4.23 -16.94
C ASP A 96 9.76 5.06 -17.29
N VAL A 97 10.93 4.41 -17.39
CA VAL A 97 12.19 5.09 -17.75
C VAL A 97 12.17 5.54 -19.22
N GLU A 98 11.29 4.95 -20.04
CA GLU A 98 11.20 5.27 -21.47
C GLU A 98 10.37 6.52 -21.78
N ASP A 99 9.39 6.89 -20.94
CA ASP A 99 8.51 8.05 -21.17
C ASP A 99 8.63 9.08 -20.03
N GLY A 100 9.68 9.89 -20.13
CA GLY A 100 9.61 11.31 -19.80
C GLY A 100 9.83 11.70 -18.34
N VAL A 101 11.08 12.02 -18.00
CA VAL A 101 11.33 13.31 -17.35
C VAL A 101 11.02 14.39 -18.40
N THR A 102 9.74 14.60 -18.67
CA THR A 102 9.26 15.70 -19.51
C THR A 102 8.85 16.81 -18.57
N ASP A 103 9.52 17.96 -18.69
CA ASP A 103 9.16 19.23 -18.05
C ASP A 103 9.07 19.21 -16.50
N GLY A 104 10.06 18.61 -15.82
CA GLY A 104 10.18 18.69 -14.35
C GLY A 104 9.10 17.94 -13.57
N ASN A 105 8.45 16.96 -14.22
CA ASN A 105 7.57 16.00 -13.58
C ASN A 105 8.08 14.58 -13.78
N GLY A 106 8.05 13.80 -12.70
CA GLY A 106 8.26 12.36 -12.76
C GLY A 106 6.95 11.62 -12.99
N THR A 107 7.05 10.44 -13.60
CA THR A 107 5.94 9.51 -13.82
C THR A 107 6.18 8.21 -13.05
N LYS A 108 5.09 7.60 -12.57
CA LYS A 108 5.14 6.30 -11.93
C LYS A 108 3.89 5.50 -12.25
N ARG A 109 4.10 4.24 -12.63
CA ARG A 109 3.05 3.23 -12.80
C ARG A 109 2.91 2.42 -11.53
N PHE A 110 1.66 2.22 -11.10
CA PHE A 110 1.28 1.34 -10.01
C PHE A 110 0.38 0.23 -10.55
N ILE A 111 0.70 -1.02 -10.25
CA ILE A 111 -0.10 -2.19 -10.59
C ILE A 111 -0.52 -2.86 -9.29
N VAL A 112 -1.82 -2.94 -9.03
CA VAL A 112 -2.37 -3.54 -7.81
C VAL A 112 -3.40 -4.59 -8.18
N ASP A 113 -3.20 -5.80 -7.69
CA ASP A 113 -4.16 -6.89 -7.86
C ASP A 113 -5.02 -7.04 -6.60
N PHE A 114 -6.33 -6.97 -6.74
CA PHE A 114 -7.30 -7.22 -5.67
C PHE A 114 -8.02 -8.55 -5.89
N ALA A 115 -8.21 -9.32 -4.81
CA ALA A 115 -8.98 -10.56 -4.82
C ALA A 115 -9.74 -10.78 -3.51
N GLY A 116 -10.62 -11.78 -3.50
CA GLY A 116 -11.50 -12.06 -2.36
C GLY A 116 -12.73 -11.16 -2.31
N GLY A 117 -13.45 -11.22 -1.19
CA GLY A 117 -14.76 -10.60 -1.06
C GLY A 117 -15.71 -11.03 -2.19
N ASP A 118 -16.45 -10.07 -2.73
CA ASP A 118 -17.44 -10.34 -3.78
C ASP A 118 -16.87 -10.26 -5.20
N LEU A 119 -15.57 -10.02 -5.40
CA LEU A 119 -15.02 -9.75 -6.74
C LEU A 119 -15.26 -10.89 -7.74
N ALA A 120 -15.28 -12.14 -7.28
CA ALA A 120 -15.58 -13.29 -8.15
C ALA A 120 -17.01 -13.24 -8.73
N TYR A 121 -18.00 -12.69 -8.00
CA TYR A 121 -19.37 -12.52 -8.50
C TYR A 121 -19.41 -11.57 -9.70
N TYR A 122 -18.58 -10.52 -9.69
CA TYR A 122 -18.55 -9.51 -10.74
C TYR A 122 -17.80 -9.95 -12.01
N GLN A 123 -17.21 -11.14 -12.06
CA GLN A 123 -16.50 -11.62 -13.25
C GLN A 123 -17.42 -11.71 -14.48
N SER A 124 -18.70 -12.02 -14.27
CA SER A 124 -19.71 -12.07 -15.34
C SER A 124 -20.28 -10.69 -15.70
N GLU A 125 -20.06 -9.69 -14.86
CA GLU A 125 -20.60 -8.33 -15.00
C GLU A 125 -19.52 -7.28 -14.70
N PRO A 126 -18.41 -7.29 -15.46
CA PRO A 126 -17.22 -6.52 -15.11
C PRO A 126 -17.46 -5.01 -15.06
N ASP A 127 -18.36 -4.50 -15.90
CA ASP A 127 -18.74 -3.09 -15.99
C ASP A 127 -19.41 -2.55 -14.71
N ARG A 128 -19.80 -3.43 -13.78
CA ARG A 128 -20.37 -3.04 -12.49
C ARG A 128 -19.31 -2.71 -11.43
N VAL A 129 -18.03 -2.96 -11.70
CA VAL A 129 -16.92 -2.63 -10.80
C VAL A 129 -16.33 -1.29 -11.19
N GLU A 130 -16.35 -0.35 -10.26
CA GLU A 130 -15.80 0.99 -10.42
C GLU A 130 -14.47 1.12 -9.66
N LEU A 131 -13.46 1.62 -10.36
CA LEU A 131 -12.16 1.98 -9.80
C LEU A 131 -12.20 3.41 -9.25
N VAL A 132 -11.98 3.58 -7.95
CA VAL A 132 -11.78 4.88 -7.33
C VAL A 132 -10.31 5.03 -6.97
N ALA A 133 -9.69 6.10 -7.49
CA ALA A 133 -8.30 6.42 -7.19
C ALA A 133 -8.14 7.94 -7.01
N THR A 134 -7.39 8.32 -5.97
CA THR A 134 -7.13 9.71 -5.55
C THR A 134 -5.67 9.88 -5.19
N THR A 135 -5.11 11.06 -5.42
CA THR A 135 -3.76 11.40 -4.96
C THR A 135 -3.73 12.75 -4.23
N THR A 136 -2.83 12.92 -3.27
CA THR A 136 -2.71 14.15 -2.47
C THR A 136 -1.97 15.28 -3.18
N SER A 137 -1.10 14.97 -4.14
CA SER A 137 -0.40 15.92 -5.01
C SER A 137 -0.16 15.29 -6.38
N GLY A 138 0.15 16.12 -7.39
CA GLY A 138 0.33 15.66 -8.76
C GLY A 138 -1.00 15.34 -9.45
N SER A 139 -1.00 14.36 -10.35
CA SER A 139 -2.19 13.99 -11.14
C SER A 139 -2.20 12.51 -11.51
N ILE A 140 -3.41 11.94 -11.59
CA ILE A 140 -3.61 10.60 -12.15
C ILE A 140 -3.84 10.75 -13.65
N VAL A 141 -2.92 10.22 -14.45
CA VAL A 141 -2.90 10.31 -15.91
C VAL A 141 -3.77 9.23 -16.54
N SER A 142 -3.70 8.00 -16.01
CA SER A 142 -4.47 6.86 -16.53
C SER A 142 -5.04 6.01 -15.40
N LYS A 143 -6.18 5.37 -15.69
CA LYS A 143 -6.83 4.39 -14.81
C LYS A 143 -7.29 3.21 -15.65
N ILE A 144 -6.74 2.04 -15.39
CA ILE A 144 -7.11 0.80 -16.07
C ILE A 144 -7.58 -0.19 -15.01
N LEU A 145 -8.73 -0.81 -15.25
CA LEU A 145 -9.24 -1.93 -14.47
C LEU A 145 -9.51 -3.08 -15.42
N THR A 146 -8.90 -4.23 -15.14
CA THR A 146 -9.05 -5.44 -15.93
C THR A 146 -9.31 -6.62 -15.03
N PHE A 147 -10.24 -7.50 -15.38
CA PHE A 147 -10.41 -8.74 -14.64
C PHE A 147 -9.20 -9.65 -14.79
N ASN A 148 -8.67 -10.09 -13.65
CA ASN A 148 -7.57 -11.04 -13.56
C ASN A 148 -8.17 -12.41 -13.23
N SER A 149 -8.61 -13.12 -14.27
CA SER A 149 -9.30 -14.41 -14.14
C SER A 149 -8.50 -15.46 -13.35
N PRO A 150 -7.17 -15.63 -13.55
CA PRO A 150 -6.36 -16.52 -12.71
C PRO A 150 -6.46 -16.22 -11.21
N LEU A 151 -6.54 -14.94 -10.84
CA LEU A 151 -6.68 -14.51 -9.44
C LEU A 151 -8.14 -14.53 -8.94
N LYS A 152 -9.12 -14.75 -9.82
CA LYS A 152 -10.55 -14.52 -9.56
C LYS A 152 -10.81 -13.14 -8.95
N GLY A 153 -10.09 -12.15 -9.48
CA GLY A 153 -10.05 -10.79 -8.96
C GLY A 153 -9.89 -9.77 -10.07
N VAL A 154 -9.38 -8.59 -9.74
CA VAL A 154 -9.12 -7.52 -10.71
C VAL A 154 -7.70 -7.00 -10.57
N ARG A 155 -7.12 -6.62 -11.69
CA ARG A 155 -5.90 -5.83 -11.78
C ARG A 155 -6.26 -4.38 -12.01
N VAL A 156 -5.69 -3.52 -11.20
CA VAL A 156 -5.75 -2.06 -11.35
C VAL A 156 -4.37 -1.58 -11.80
N ILE A 157 -4.33 -0.74 -12.83
CA ILE A 157 -3.13 -0.02 -13.25
C ILE A 157 -3.42 1.47 -13.17
N ILE A 158 -2.56 2.22 -12.47
CA ILE A 158 -2.61 3.66 -12.35
C ILE A 158 -1.29 4.23 -12.84
N ASP A 159 -1.35 5.13 -13.82
CA ASP A 159 -0.22 5.99 -14.14
C ASP A 159 -0.46 7.35 -13.46
N ALA A 160 0.51 7.78 -12.67
CA ALA A 160 0.47 9.06 -11.96
C ALA A 160 1.70 9.89 -12.28
N THR A 161 1.54 11.20 -12.23
CA THR A 161 2.62 12.19 -12.39
C THR A 161 2.70 13.08 -11.15
N LEU A 162 3.91 13.49 -10.81
CA LEU A 162 4.22 14.32 -9.65
C LEU A 162 5.40 15.23 -9.99
N PRO A 163 5.40 16.52 -9.58
CA PRO A 163 6.55 17.38 -9.79
C PRO A 163 7.79 16.86 -9.08
N ASP A 164 8.96 17.14 -9.67
CA ASP A 164 10.25 16.78 -9.09
C ASP A 164 10.42 17.31 -7.67
N GLY A 165 11.07 16.51 -6.82
CA GLY A 165 11.32 16.84 -5.42
C GLY A 165 10.09 16.78 -4.51
N GLN A 166 8.91 16.38 -5.02
CA GLN A 166 7.70 16.22 -4.21
C GLN A 166 7.44 14.77 -3.79
N SER A 167 6.57 14.63 -2.80
CA SER A 167 5.99 13.35 -2.36
C SER A 167 4.46 13.43 -2.38
N ALA A 168 3.82 12.30 -2.65
CA ALA A 168 2.38 12.17 -2.66
C ALA A 168 1.94 10.82 -2.09
N GLU A 169 0.69 10.78 -1.63
CA GLU A 169 -0.01 9.55 -1.31
C GLU A 169 -0.96 9.23 -2.47
N LEU A 170 -0.97 7.97 -2.90
CA LEU A 170 -1.94 7.43 -3.84
C LEU A 170 -2.84 6.44 -3.10
N ARG A 171 -4.16 6.61 -3.23
CA ARG A 171 -5.16 5.73 -2.63
C ARG A 171 -6.03 5.12 -3.71
N ILE A 172 -6.30 3.82 -3.60
CA ILE A 172 -7.08 3.03 -4.56
C ILE A 172 -8.07 2.15 -3.81
N PHE A 173 -9.33 2.13 -4.24
CA PHE A 173 -10.28 1.10 -3.83
C PHE A 173 -11.32 0.84 -4.93
N LEU A 174 -12.02 -0.28 -4.78
CA LEU A 174 -13.06 -0.74 -5.70
C LEU A 174 -14.43 -0.59 -5.06
N LYS A 175 -15.42 -0.21 -5.86
CA LYS A 175 -16.82 -0.16 -5.43
C LYS A 175 -17.75 -0.65 -6.54
N SER A 176 -19.00 -0.89 -6.19
CA SER A 176 -20.10 -1.00 -7.15
C SER A 176 -21.25 -0.12 -6.66
N ARG A 177 -21.63 0.89 -7.46
CA ARG A 177 -22.63 1.89 -7.06
C ARG A 177 -22.24 2.55 -5.72
N LYS A 178 -23.00 2.27 -4.65
CA LYS A 178 -22.81 2.82 -3.30
C LYS A 178 -22.06 1.86 -2.35
N ARG A 179 -21.70 0.66 -2.81
CA ARG A 179 -21.08 -0.36 -1.96
C ARG A 179 -19.59 -0.48 -2.23
N THR A 180 -18.77 -0.29 -1.21
CA THR A 180 -17.33 -0.59 -1.24
C THR A 180 -17.11 -2.10 -1.35
N LEU A 181 -16.25 -2.51 -2.29
CA LEU A 181 -15.95 -3.92 -2.56
C LEU A 181 -14.58 -4.35 -2.01
N SER A 182 -13.62 -3.43 -1.91
CA SER A 182 -12.26 -3.72 -1.44
C SER A 182 -11.85 -2.88 -0.24
N GLU A 183 -10.77 -3.28 0.42
CA GLU A 183 -9.98 -2.36 1.24
C GLU A 183 -9.46 -1.18 0.39
N THR A 184 -9.00 -0.13 1.07
CA THR A 184 -8.24 0.94 0.42
C THR A 184 -6.76 0.59 0.44
N TRP A 185 -6.18 0.37 -0.73
CA TRP A 185 -4.74 0.32 -0.90
C TRP A 185 -4.19 1.75 -0.89
N THR A 186 -3.15 1.99 -0.10
CA THR A 186 -2.50 3.29 0.03
C THR A 186 -0.99 3.10 -0.14
N ALA A 187 -0.35 3.96 -0.92
CA ALA A 187 1.10 4.02 -1.02
C ALA A 187 1.60 5.45 -1.08
N THR A 188 2.69 5.71 -0.37
CA THR A 188 3.48 6.95 -0.50
C THR A 188 4.49 6.76 -1.62
N TRP A 189 4.69 7.80 -2.42
CA TRP A 189 5.72 7.82 -3.45
C TRP A 189 6.28 9.22 -3.62
N SER A 190 7.50 9.29 -4.13
CA SER A 190 8.20 10.54 -4.39
C SER A 190 8.86 10.51 -5.75
N VAL A 191 9.12 11.71 -6.27
CA VAL A 191 10.00 11.94 -7.41
C VAL A 191 11.23 12.66 -6.88
N PRO A 192 12.46 12.17 -7.16
CA PRO A 192 13.68 12.90 -6.80
C PRO A 192 13.67 14.32 -7.36
N ALA A 193 14.37 15.25 -6.73
CA ALA A 193 14.63 16.53 -7.38
C ALA A 193 15.45 16.26 -8.65
N GLY A 194 15.05 16.83 -9.80
CA GLY A 194 15.84 16.74 -11.02
C GLY A 194 17.24 17.30 -10.78
N ASP A 195 18.27 16.59 -11.24
CA ASP A 195 19.63 17.10 -11.20
C ASP A 195 19.67 18.42 -11.96
N SER A 196 19.92 19.52 -11.25
CA SER A 196 20.46 20.71 -11.89
C SER A 196 21.82 20.29 -12.43
N LEU A 197 21.90 19.92 -13.70
CA LEU A 197 23.16 19.64 -14.38
C LEU A 197 24.08 20.86 -14.17
N VAL A 198 24.96 20.78 -13.17
CA VAL A 198 26.07 21.71 -13.02
C VAL A 198 26.95 21.45 -14.24
N GLN A 199 26.75 22.23 -15.29
CA GLN A 199 27.64 22.17 -16.45
C GLN A 199 29.05 22.46 -15.95
N PRO A 200 30.04 21.58 -16.18
CA PRO A 200 31.40 21.90 -15.84
C PRO A 200 31.83 23.15 -16.64
N PRO A 201 32.65 24.03 -16.06
CA PRO A 201 33.07 25.25 -16.74
C PRO A 201 33.75 24.89 -18.06
N LYS A 202 33.31 25.52 -19.15
CA LYS A 202 33.95 25.40 -20.46
C LYS A 202 35.42 25.83 -20.30
N LYS A 203 36.33 24.91 -20.59
CA LYS A 203 37.76 25.22 -20.79
C LYS A 203 37.95 25.97 -22.09
#